data_AF-A0A7J6QRB0-F1
#
_entry.id   AF-A0A7J6QRB0-F1
#
_cell.length_a   1.000
_cell.length_b   1.000
_cell.length_c   1.000
_cell.angle_alpha   90.00
_cell.angle_beta   90.00
_cell.angle_gamma   90.00
#
_symmetry.space_group_name_H-M   'P 1'
#
loop_
_entity.id
_entity.type
_entity.pdbx_description
1 polymer ?
#
loop_
_entity_poly.entity_id
_entity_poly.type
_entity_poly.pdbx_seq_one_letter_code
_entity_poly.pdbx_strand_id
1 'polypeptide(L)'
;MPRDWVRDAIKRDFRRAEAAKRGGFGSIHRPRTRQEKKVHVETLDKVPFELVPAMEARKGGVLIGRRSRISLGTDPVEKILRRYASDPAGDMLETLCKACVEQTSPDDGQVTGADRQALFDDLWLTLADGVTATMTETPLSSLDAAIALKCFVYCGRVPPRPLLVKLLRRVAGRGTQGFSGYGPVYAMQAVGKLSTIDEEIAGMVGSILALGRRSLSTMEVGVLGQTFAAASVLMGRDSLPQSLKIGQFLAAVCEELEGRCGCESGLGMASAEVMGLLHSIGKLRKGSHVGNLLVALEPWVGKILFSLDLPDLVAVAHAYTRGGQVGEGGKVTINLLCACARELRRIPVEVWDAKCLTLCVNSYAMGRVAHERLL
;
A
#
# COMPACT_ATOMS: atom_id res chain seq x y z
N MET A 1 -28.42 17.45 49.91
CA MET A 1 -28.11 16.41 48.89
C MET A 1 -26.71 16.66 48.34
N PRO A 2 -25.79 15.69 48.42
CA PRO A 2 -24.69 15.60 47.46
C PRO A 2 -24.46 14.13 47.08
N ARG A 3 -25.33 13.56 46.23
CA ARG A 3 -25.19 12.18 45.72
C ARG A 3 -24.61 12.13 44.29
N ASP A 4 -24.51 13.27 43.62
CA ASP A 4 -24.12 13.30 42.21
C ASP A 4 -22.60 13.25 42.01
N TRP A 5 -21.82 13.85 42.92
CA TRP A 5 -20.35 13.83 42.82
C TRP A 5 -19.77 12.42 43.03
N VAL A 6 -20.38 11.59 43.88
CA VAL A 6 -19.96 10.19 44.08
C VAL A 6 -20.29 9.35 42.86
N ARG A 7 -21.46 9.57 42.25
CA ARG A 7 -21.86 8.89 41.00
C ARG A 7 -20.96 9.28 39.83
N ASP A 8 -20.55 10.53 39.77
CA ASP A 8 -19.62 11.03 38.75
C ASP A 8 -18.19 10.58 39.00
N ALA A 9 -17.75 10.44 40.26
CA ALA A 9 -16.46 9.86 40.61
C ALA A 9 -16.38 8.39 40.20
N ILE A 10 -17.42 7.59 40.51
CA ILE A 10 -17.48 6.18 40.12
C ILE A 10 -17.53 6.02 38.59
N LYS A 11 -18.30 6.87 37.88
CA LYS A 11 -18.30 6.88 36.41
C LYS A 11 -16.95 7.28 35.82
N ARG A 12 -16.22 8.22 36.43
CA ARG A 12 -14.87 8.60 36.00
C ARG A 12 -13.86 7.48 36.23
N ASP A 13 -13.93 6.79 37.36
CA ASP A 13 -13.00 5.70 37.67
C ASP A 13 -13.29 4.46 36.81
N PHE A 14 -14.56 4.20 36.48
CA PHE A 14 -14.91 3.14 35.53
C PHE A 14 -14.41 3.47 34.11
N ARG A 15 -14.55 4.73 33.65
CA ARG A 15 -13.98 5.19 32.37
C ARG A 15 -12.45 5.17 32.37
N ARG A 16 -11.79 5.47 33.50
CA ARG A 16 -10.33 5.35 33.64
C ARG A 16 -9.86 3.89 33.63
N ALA A 17 -10.60 2.98 34.24
CA ALA A 17 -10.32 1.55 34.20
C ALA A 17 -10.55 0.95 32.80
N GLU A 18 -11.60 1.37 32.07
CA GLU A 18 -11.79 1.03 30.66
C GLU A 18 -10.73 1.65 29.75
N ALA A 19 -10.34 2.91 29.97
CA ALA A 19 -9.26 3.55 29.22
C ALA A 19 -7.88 2.91 29.50
N ALA A 20 -7.65 2.42 30.72
CA ALA A 20 -6.46 1.64 31.08
C ALA A 20 -6.46 0.25 30.41
N LYS A 21 -7.63 -0.38 30.23
CA LYS A 21 -7.77 -1.62 29.45
C LYS A 21 -7.61 -1.41 27.95
N ARG A 22 -7.99 -0.25 27.41
CA ARG A 22 -7.86 0.11 25.98
C ARG A 22 -6.47 0.66 25.61
N GLY A 23 -5.57 0.81 26.58
CA GLY A 23 -4.29 1.49 26.38
C GLY A 23 -4.52 2.96 26.04
N GLY A 24 -4.42 3.85 27.02
CA GLY A 24 -4.44 5.28 26.75
C GLY A 24 -3.43 5.64 25.66
N PHE A 25 -3.77 6.57 24.78
CA PHE A 25 -2.88 7.05 23.72
C PHE A 25 -1.53 7.49 24.34
N GLY A 26 -0.43 6.89 23.88
CA GLY A 26 0.92 7.11 24.44
C GLY A 26 1.36 6.13 25.54
N SER A 27 0.50 5.22 26.01
CA SER A 27 0.94 4.08 26.81
C SER A 27 1.50 2.99 25.90
N ILE A 28 2.74 2.55 26.16
CA ILE A 28 3.34 1.43 25.42
C ILE A 28 2.58 0.16 25.82
N HIS A 29 1.58 -0.21 25.02
CA HIS A 29 0.98 -1.53 25.11
C HIS A 29 2.08 -2.53 24.74
N ARG A 30 2.58 -3.26 25.76
CA ARG A 30 3.55 -4.34 25.56
C ARG A 30 2.75 -5.62 25.36
N PRO A 31 2.60 -6.11 24.12
CA PRO A 31 1.91 -7.37 23.88
C PRO A 31 2.67 -8.53 24.54
N ARG A 32 2.10 -9.09 25.60
CA ARG A 32 2.68 -10.19 26.37
C ARG A 32 2.29 -11.54 25.78
N THR A 33 1.11 -11.61 25.17
CA THR A 33 0.59 -12.85 24.57
C THR A 33 0.86 -12.91 23.06
N ARG A 34 0.85 -14.13 22.50
CA ARG A 34 1.01 -14.35 21.05
C ARG A 34 -0.10 -13.67 20.23
N GLN A 35 -1.31 -13.61 20.80
CA GLN A 35 -2.47 -12.93 20.21
C GLN A 35 -2.28 -11.41 20.20
N GLU A 36 -1.83 -10.81 21.31
CA GLU A 36 -1.55 -9.37 21.38
C GLU A 36 -0.41 -8.97 20.44
N LYS A 37 0.63 -9.81 20.28
CA LYS A 37 1.72 -9.55 19.34
C LYS A 37 1.21 -9.54 17.90
N LYS A 38 0.27 -10.45 17.58
CA LYS A 38 -0.42 -10.49 16.30
C LYS A 38 -1.24 -9.21 16.08
N VAL A 39 -2.05 -8.80 17.05
CA VAL A 39 -2.86 -7.55 17.00
C VAL A 39 -1.97 -6.29 16.90
N HIS A 40 -0.82 -6.27 17.57
CA HIS A 40 0.13 -5.16 17.52
C HIS A 40 0.78 -5.01 16.14
N VAL A 41 1.19 -6.13 15.53
CA VAL A 41 1.65 -6.16 14.13
C VAL A 41 0.51 -5.74 13.20
N GLU A 42 -0.72 -6.22 13.45
CA GLU A 42 -1.93 -5.85 12.71
C GLU A 42 -2.23 -4.33 12.74
N THR A 43 -1.84 -3.64 13.81
CA THR A 43 -2.02 -2.20 13.97
C THR A 43 -0.96 -1.40 13.20
N LEU A 44 0.29 -1.89 13.14
CA LEU A 44 1.40 -1.20 12.49
C LEU A 44 1.33 -1.21 10.96
N ASP A 45 0.83 -2.30 10.36
CA ASP A 45 0.65 -2.30 8.89
C ASP A 45 -0.70 -1.71 8.45
N LYS A 46 -1.64 -1.48 9.39
CA LYS A 46 -2.87 -0.70 9.15
C LYS A 46 -2.61 0.79 9.05
N VAL A 47 -1.49 1.31 9.57
CA VAL A 47 -1.27 2.76 9.66
C VAL A 47 -1.18 3.40 8.26
N PRO A 48 -2.22 4.16 7.85
CA PRO A 48 -2.16 5.05 6.71
C PRO A 48 -1.64 6.38 7.25
N PHE A 49 -0.32 6.55 7.36
CA PHE A 49 0.32 7.84 7.70
C PHE A 49 -0.14 8.58 8.99
N GLU A 50 -1.05 8.04 9.81
CA GLU A 50 -1.47 8.64 11.09
C GLU A 50 -0.37 8.62 12.17
N LEU A 51 0.78 7.99 11.88
CA LEU A 51 1.96 8.09 12.74
C LEU A 51 2.61 9.47 12.72
N VAL A 52 2.29 10.36 11.78
CA VAL A 52 2.85 11.72 11.75
C VAL A 52 2.27 12.55 12.92
N PRO A 53 0.94 12.67 13.10
CA PRO A 53 0.36 13.25 14.32
C PRO A 53 0.70 12.48 15.60
N ALA A 54 0.85 11.15 15.55
CA ALA A 54 1.21 10.36 16.75
C ALA A 54 2.68 10.54 17.16
N MET A 55 3.59 10.77 16.21
CA MET A 55 4.99 11.12 16.47
C MET A 55 5.15 12.59 16.88
N GLU A 56 4.34 13.50 16.32
CA GLU A 56 4.20 14.88 16.81
C GLU A 56 3.64 14.91 18.23
N ALA A 57 2.66 14.06 18.57
CA ALA A 57 2.16 13.87 19.94
C ALA A 57 3.22 13.22 20.86
N ARG A 58 4.09 12.36 20.32
CA ARG A 58 5.25 11.80 21.06
C ARG A 58 6.30 12.87 21.37
N LYS A 59 6.54 13.83 20.45
CA LYS A 59 7.42 14.98 20.66
C LYS A 59 6.79 16.09 21.51
N GLY A 60 5.50 16.36 21.34
CA GLY A 60 4.77 17.46 21.99
C GLY A 60 4.14 17.12 23.34
N GLY A 61 4.08 15.83 23.72
CA GLY A 61 3.20 15.40 24.80
C GLY A 61 3.79 15.19 26.20
N VAL A 62 4.98 14.59 26.39
CA VAL A 62 5.31 14.08 27.75
C VAL A 62 6.77 14.22 28.24
N LEU A 63 7.83 14.35 27.43
CA LEU A 63 9.20 14.18 28.02
C LEU A 63 10.31 15.15 27.61
N ILE A 64 10.05 16.16 26.79
CA ILE A 64 11.11 17.14 26.43
C ILE A 64 11.09 18.38 27.36
N GLY A 65 9.96 18.68 28.02
CA GLY A 65 9.86 19.82 28.95
C GLY A 65 10.28 19.57 30.41
N ARG A 66 10.67 18.35 30.80
CA ARG A 66 10.98 18.01 32.21
C ARG A 66 12.35 17.36 32.44
N ARG A 67 13.29 17.49 31.49
CA ARG A 67 14.66 16.97 31.66
C ARG A 67 15.63 17.91 32.40
N SER A 68 15.15 19.00 33.00
CA SER A 68 16.05 19.97 33.63
C SER A 68 16.19 19.90 35.16
N ARG A 69 15.39 19.16 35.95
CA ARG A 69 15.56 19.14 37.43
C ARG A 69 15.01 17.91 38.17
N ILE A 70 15.54 16.72 37.92
CA ILE A 70 15.41 15.63 38.92
C ILE A 70 16.79 14.98 39.07
N SER A 71 17.36 15.12 40.27
CA SER A 71 18.60 14.49 40.71
C SER A 71 18.47 12.96 40.64
N LEU A 72 19.33 12.34 39.83
CA LEU A 72 19.24 10.94 39.43
C LEU A 72 20.09 10.04 40.34
N GLY A 73 19.42 9.16 41.08
CA GLY A 73 20.03 8.05 41.80
C GLY A 73 19.02 6.90 41.94
N THR A 74 19.43 5.72 41.46
CA THR A 74 18.90 4.38 41.81
C THR A 74 17.48 4.00 41.39
N ASP A 75 17.17 3.90 40.09
CA ASP A 75 15.95 3.20 39.65
C ASP A 75 16.23 2.11 38.58
N PRO A 76 15.87 0.83 38.80
CA PRO A 76 16.04 -0.27 37.84
C PRO A 76 15.38 -0.01 36.48
N VAL A 77 14.31 0.79 36.46
CA VAL A 77 13.60 1.21 35.23
C VAL A 77 14.48 2.09 34.35
N GLU A 78 15.34 2.91 34.96
CA GLU A 78 16.27 3.77 34.23
C GLU A 78 17.41 2.96 33.60
N LYS A 79 17.86 1.88 34.25
CA LYS A 79 18.85 0.95 33.68
C LYS A 79 18.30 0.21 32.45
N ILE A 80 16.99 -0.04 32.43
CA ILE A 80 16.27 -0.60 31.28
C ILE A 80 16.07 0.48 30.21
N LEU A 81 15.63 1.69 30.55
CA LEU A 81 15.47 2.79 29.59
C LEU A 81 16.81 3.21 28.97
N ARG A 82 17.92 3.24 29.73
CA ARG A 82 19.28 3.47 29.21
C ARG A 82 19.79 2.33 28.33
N ARG A 83 19.34 1.08 28.53
CA ARG A 83 19.62 -0.04 27.61
C ARG A 83 18.89 0.07 26.27
N TYR A 84 17.81 0.85 26.20
CA TYR A 84 16.95 1.00 25.01
C TYR A 84 16.90 2.44 24.46
N ALA A 85 17.64 3.39 25.04
CA ALA A 85 17.66 4.80 24.64
C ALA A 85 18.63 5.10 23.48
N SER A 86 19.26 4.08 22.90
CA SER A 86 20.15 4.20 21.74
C SER A 86 20.17 2.85 21.01
N ASP A 87 19.03 2.41 20.50
CA ASP A 87 18.99 1.30 19.54
C ASP A 87 19.26 1.90 18.16
N PRO A 88 20.40 1.58 17.50
CA PRO A 88 20.74 2.11 16.18
C PRO A 88 19.61 1.91 15.15
N ALA A 89 18.84 0.81 15.27
CA ALA A 89 17.69 0.54 14.42
C ALA A 89 16.54 1.55 14.66
N GLY A 90 16.26 1.88 15.91
CA GLY A 90 15.22 2.84 16.27
C GLY A 90 15.54 4.25 15.78
N ASP A 91 16.78 4.70 15.95
CA ASP A 91 17.24 6.03 15.53
C ASP A 91 17.22 6.17 13.99
N MET A 92 17.66 5.11 13.30
CA MET A 92 17.59 5.01 11.84
C MET A 92 16.13 5.10 11.34
N LEU A 93 15.22 4.31 11.92
CA LEU A 93 13.80 4.35 11.52
C LEU A 93 13.15 5.70 11.80
N GLU A 94 13.47 6.32 12.93
CA GLU A 94 12.97 7.67 13.25
C GLU A 94 13.46 8.69 12.22
N THR A 95 14.72 8.59 11.80
CA THR A 95 15.32 9.47 10.79
C THR A 95 14.66 9.28 9.42
N LEU A 96 14.45 8.03 8.99
CA LEU A 96 13.74 7.72 7.74
C LEU A 96 12.30 8.26 7.76
N CYS A 97 11.57 8.08 8.86
CA CYS A 97 10.21 8.58 8.99
C CYS A 97 10.16 10.11 8.96
N LYS A 98 11.10 10.81 9.60
CA LYS A 98 11.18 12.29 9.54
C LYS A 98 11.44 12.77 8.12
N ALA A 99 12.38 12.13 7.41
CA ALA A 99 12.68 12.47 6.02
C ALA A 99 11.45 12.33 5.12
N CYS A 100 10.62 11.29 5.32
CA CYS A 100 9.34 11.14 4.60
C CYS A 100 8.39 12.33 4.84
N VAL A 101 8.31 12.83 6.08
CA VAL A 101 7.41 13.95 6.44
C VAL A 101 7.92 15.27 5.87
N GLU A 102 9.21 15.54 6.02
CA GLU A 102 9.84 16.78 5.56
C GLU A 102 9.77 16.91 4.02
N GLN A 103 9.79 15.79 3.29
CA GLN A 103 9.58 15.78 1.84
C GLN A 103 8.15 16.16 1.42
N THR A 104 7.15 15.92 2.28
CA THR A 104 5.74 16.24 2.02
C THR A 104 5.32 17.66 2.45
N SER A 105 6.21 18.40 3.13
CA SER A 105 5.90 19.77 3.57
C SER A 105 5.88 20.75 2.39
N PRO A 106 4.80 21.54 2.23
CA PRO A 106 4.78 22.65 1.27
C PRO A 106 5.81 23.72 1.68
N ASP A 107 6.41 24.34 0.65
CA ASP A 107 7.63 25.16 0.64
C ASP A 107 7.79 26.30 1.67
N ASP A 108 9.03 26.47 2.14
CA ASP A 108 9.65 27.75 2.48
C ASP A 108 10.50 28.27 1.28
N GLY A 109 9.79 28.78 0.27
CA GLY A 109 10.12 29.88 -0.67
C GLY A 109 11.48 30.13 -1.36
N GLN A 110 12.60 29.41 -1.16
CA GLN A 110 13.91 29.93 -1.65
C GLN A 110 14.85 28.99 -2.43
N VAL A 111 14.50 27.73 -2.69
CA VAL A 111 15.36 26.82 -3.48
C VAL A 111 14.68 26.46 -4.81
N THR A 112 15.40 26.57 -5.93
CA THR A 112 14.86 26.16 -7.24
C THR A 112 14.50 24.67 -7.22
N GLY A 113 13.46 24.28 -7.98
CA GLY A 113 12.96 22.90 -7.94
C GLY A 113 13.99 21.83 -8.32
N ALA A 114 14.98 22.16 -9.15
CA ALA A 114 16.02 21.23 -9.59
C ALA A 114 17.12 21.01 -8.51
N ASP A 115 17.61 22.09 -7.90
CA ASP A 115 18.63 22.01 -6.85
C ASP A 115 18.08 21.33 -5.59
N ARG A 116 16.81 21.59 -5.26
CA ARG A 116 16.10 20.94 -4.15
C ARG A 116 15.97 19.44 -4.38
N GLN A 117 15.65 19.04 -5.61
CA GLN A 117 15.52 17.64 -5.97
C GLN A 117 16.87 16.90 -5.84
N ALA A 118 17.97 17.51 -6.30
CA ALA A 118 19.31 16.94 -6.16
C ALA A 118 19.72 16.76 -4.68
N LEU A 119 19.47 17.77 -3.83
CA LEU A 119 19.72 17.67 -2.38
C LEU A 119 18.90 16.56 -1.71
N PHE A 120 17.65 16.37 -2.12
CA PHE A 120 16.83 15.28 -1.62
C PHE A 120 17.32 13.92 -2.12
N ASP A 121 17.79 13.83 -3.37
CA ASP A 121 18.36 12.60 -3.92
C ASP A 121 19.60 12.18 -3.11
N ASP A 122 20.49 13.13 -2.81
CA ASP A 122 21.69 12.93 -1.98
C ASP A 122 21.35 12.53 -0.52
N LEU A 123 20.31 13.14 0.06
CA LEU A 123 19.80 12.75 1.38
C LEU A 123 19.38 11.28 1.39
N TRP A 124 18.62 10.84 0.39
CA TRP A 124 18.11 9.46 0.34
C TRP A 124 19.21 8.42 0.07
N LEU A 125 20.26 8.80 -0.65
CA LEU A 125 21.47 7.98 -0.77
C LEU A 125 22.19 7.87 0.58
N THR A 126 22.37 8.99 1.28
CA THR A 126 22.97 9.02 2.63
C THR A 126 22.17 8.18 3.62
N LEU A 127 20.83 8.26 3.57
CA LEU A 127 19.95 7.44 4.39
C LEU A 127 20.09 5.95 4.06
N ALA A 128 20.22 5.59 2.77
CA ALA A 128 20.46 4.20 2.37
C ALA A 128 21.80 3.66 2.90
N ASP A 129 22.85 4.47 2.88
CA ASP A 129 24.14 4.11 3.48
C ASP A 129 24.01 3.93 4.99
N GLY A 130 23.27 4.83 5.66
CA GLY A 130 22.91 4.72 7.07
C GLY A 130 22.19 3.41 7.40
N VAL A 131 21.17 3.03 6.63
CA VAL A 131 20.47 1.74 6.81
C VAL A 131 21.44 0.57 6.62
N THR A 132 22.32 0.65 5.62
CA THR A 132 23.29 -0.41 5.34
C THR A 132 24.28 -0.58 6.51
N ALA A 133 24.76 0.53 7.09
CA ALA A 133 25.62 0.52 8.26
C ALA A 133 24.89 -0.08 9.47
N THR A 134 23.67 0.38 9.77
CA THR A 134 22.85 -0.14 10.87
C THR A 134 22.58 -1.63 10.75
N MET A 135 22.29 -2.13 9.54
CA MET A 135 22.09 -3.56 9.27
C MET A 135 23.35 -4.41 9.45
N THR A 136 24.53 -3.79 9.39
CA THR A 136 25.82 -4.46 9.60
C THR A 136 26.11 -4.59 11.09
N GLU A 137 25.76 -3.58 11.88
CA GLU A 137 25.98 -3.55 13.33
C GLU A 137 24.88 -4.29 14.11
N THR A 138 23.64 -4.25 13.62
CA THR A 138 22.47 -4.78 14.33
C THR A 138 21.58 -5.61 13.41
N PRO A 139 21.08 -6.79 13.86
CA PRO A 139 20.14 -7.57 13.08
C PRO A 139 18.76 -6.91 13.10
N LEU A 140 18.41 -6.20 12.02
CA LEU A 140 17.06 -5.65 11.88
C LEU A 140 16.00 -6.76 11.94
N SER A 141 14.91 -6.49 12.67
CA SER A 141 13.73 -7.33 12.62
C SER A 141 13.08 -7.22 11.24
N SER A 142 12.25 -8.20 10.91
CA SER A 142 11.51 -8.20 9.65
C SER A 142 10.48 -7.06 9.55
N LEU A 143 10.02 -6.55 10.69
CA LEU A 143 9.15 -5.38 10.79
C LEU A 143 9.94 -4.09 10.53
N ASP A 144 11.10 -3.92 11.15
CA ASP A 144 11.96 -2.74 10.93
C ASP A 144 12.39 -2.64 9.47
N ALA A 145 12.74 -3.77 8.86
CA ALA A 145 13.03 -3.84 7.43
C ALA A 145 11.82 -3.46 6.56
N ALA A 146 10.60 -3.85 6.96
CA ALA A 146 9.37 -3.48 6.25
C ALA A 146 9.08 -1.97 6.35
N ILE A 147 9.31 -1.36 7.52
CA ILE A 147 9.14 0.09 7.73
C ILE A 147 10.15 0.86 6.88
N ALA A 148 11.44 0.49 6.92
CA ALA A 148 12.46 1.13 6.10
C ALA A 148 12.12 1.03 4.60
N LEU A 149 11.70 -0.15 4.14
CA LEU A 149 11.30 -0.38 2.75
C LEU A 149 10.09 0.50 2.36
N LYS A 150 9.09 0.60 3.24
CA LYS A 150 7.91 1.46 3.05
C LYS A 150 8.31 2.93 2.90
N CYS A 151 9.26 3.43 3.69
CA CYS A 151 9.76 4.80 3.58
C CYS A 151 10.34 5.11 2.19
N PHE A 152 11.22 4.24 1.68
CA PHE A 152 11.78 4.40 0.34
C PHE A 152 10.70 4.38 -0.75
N VAL A 153 9.83 3.37 -0.73
CA VAL A 153 8.76 3.21 -1.74
C VAL A 153 7.80 4.39 -1.73
N TYR A 154 7.38 4.84 -0.54
CA TYR A 154 6.47 5.97 -0.39
C TYR A 154 7.02 7.26 -1.00
N CYS A 155 8.31 7.53 -0.79
CA CYS A 155 8.98 8.73 -1.31
C CYS A 155 9.39 8.59 -2.78
N GLY A 156 8.97 7.52 -3.46
CA GLY A 156 9.33 7.24 -4.85
C GLY A 156 10.81 6.91 -5.04
N ARG A 157 11.53 6.58 -3.97
CA ARG A 157 12.98 6.32 -3.97
C ARG A 157 13.27 4.84 -4.06
N VAL A 158 14.33 4.50 -4.79
CA VAL A 158 14.79 3.13 -4.95
C VAL A 158 16.14 3.01 -4.24
N PRO A 159 16.24 2.25 -3.15
CA PRO A 159 17.52 2.04 -2.50
C PRO A 159 18.46 1.25 -3.42
N PRO A 160 19.78 1.34 -3.23
CA PRO A 160 20.73 0.54 -3.98
C PRO A 160 20.34 -0.95 -3.98
N ARG A 161 20.49 -1.63 -5.11
CA ARG A 161 20.06 -3.03 -5.28
C ARG A 161 20.49 -3.96 -4.12
N PRO A 162 21.74 -3.90 -3.62
CA PRO A 162 22.15 -4.74 -2.48
C PRO A 162 21.34 -4.50 -1.21
N LEU A 163 21.04 -3.24 -0.90
CA LEU A 163 20.20 -2.87 0.25
C LEU A 163 18.76 -3.31 0.03
N LEU A 164 18.19 -3.06 -1.15
CA LEU A 164 16.83 -3.47 -1.50
C LEU A 164 16.62 -4.98 -1.32
N VAL A 165 17.55 -5.79 -1.84
CA VAL A 165 17.50 -7.25 -1.70
C VAL A 165 17.66 -7.69 -0.24
N LYS A 166 18.56 -7.05 0.54
CA LYS A 166 18.70 -7.33 1.98
C LYS A 166 17.40 -7.04 2.74
N LEU A 167 16.77 -5.91 2.48
CA LEU A 167 15.49 -5.53 3.12
C LEU A 167 14.37 -6.51 2.72
N LEU A 168 14.20 -6.79 1.44
CA LEU A 168 13.19 -7.74 0.96
C LEU A 168 13.41 -9.15 1.53
N ARG A 169 14.66 -9.60 1.68
CA ARG A 169 14.99 -10.90 2.30
C ARG A 169 14.59 -10.93 3.77
N ARG A 170 14.79 -9.82 4.50
CA ARG A 170 14.32 -9.68 5.90
C ARG A 170 12.79 -9.66 5.99
N VAL A 171 12.11 -8.99 5.07
CA VAL A 171 10.64 -8.98 4.98
C VAL A 171 10.08 -10.37 4.63
N ALA A 172 10.71 -11.11 3.72
CA ALA A 172 10.36 -12.50 3.42
C ALA A 172 10.55 -13.43 4.64
N GLY A 173 11.52 -13.11 5.50
CA GLY A 173 11.84 -13.84 6.73
C GLY A 173 10.82 -13.71 7.88
N ARG A 174 9.63 -13.13 7.66
CA ARG A 174 8.55 -13.01 8.67
C ARG A 174 7.95 -14.35 9.11
N GLY A 175 8.28 -15.45 8.43
CA GLY A 175 7.86 -16.81 8.81
C GLY A 175 6.35 -17.00 8.66
N THR A 176 5.63 -17.18 9.77
CA THR A 176 4.16 -17.35 9.74
C THR A 176 3.39 -16.05 9.97
N GLN A 177 4.08 -14.95 10.27
CA GLN A 177 3.47 -13.64 10.47
C GLN A 177 3.10 -13.05 9.11
N GLY A 178 1.82 -13.15 8.73
CA GLY A 178 1.30 -12.53 7.52
C GLY A 178 1.48 -11.01 7.54
N PHE A 179 1.27 -10.38 6.38
CA PHE A 179 1.16 -8.93 6.35
C PHE A 179 -0.15 -8.48 7.00
N SER A 180 -0.21 -7.25 7.46
CA SER A 180 -1.46 -6.55 7.72
C SER A 180 -1.60 -5.41 6.71
N GLY A 181 -2.82 -4.94 6.47
CA GLY A 181 -3.09 -3.75 5.66
C GLY A 181 -2.22 -3.63 4.40
N TYR A 182 -1.51 -2.52 4.27
CA TYR A 182 -0.72 -2.14 3.09
C TYR A 182 0.66 -2.83 2.98
N GLY A 183 1.03 -3.67 3.94
CA GLY A 183 2.33 -4.36 3.94
C GLY A 183 2.69 -5.08 2.62
N PRO A 184 1.79 -5.86 1.99
CA PRO A 184 2.09 -6.49 0.72
C PRO A 184 2.14 -5.50 -0.43
N VAL A 185 1.39 -4.39 -0.39
CA VAL A 185 1.43 -3.33 -1.41
C VAL A 185 2.85 -2.79 -1.54
N TYR A 186 3.44 -2.35 -0.43
CA TYR A 186 4.80 -1.80 -0.42
C TYR A 186 5.86 -2.84 -0.76
N ALA A 187 5.71 -4.07 -0.26
CA ALA A 187 6.63 -5.15 -0.60
C ALA A 187 6.61 -5.46 -2.11
N MET A 188 5.42 -5.54 -2.73
CA MET A 188 5.28 -5.79 -4.17
C MET A 188 5.78 -4.60 -5.01
N GLN A 189 5.48 -3.37 -4.58
CA GLN A 189 6.02 -2.17 -5.23
C GLN A 189 7.55 -2.17 -5.21
N ALA A 190 8.16 -2.51 -4.07
CA ALA A 190 9.60 -2.64 -3.94
C ALA A 190 10.19 -3.75 -4.83
N VAL A 191 9.55 -4.93 -4.88
CA VAL A 191 9.95 -6.00 -5.82
C VAL A 191 9.88 -5.50 -7.27
N GLY A 192 8.84 -4.72 -7.60
CA GLY A 192 8.68 -4.08 -8.89
C GLY A 192 9.81 -3.11 -9.28
N LYS A 193 10.63 -2.65 -8.33
CA LYS A 193 11.81 -1.80 -8.58
C LYS A 193 13.09 -2.58 -8.88
N LEU A 194 13.13 -3.90 -8.69
CA LEU A 194 14.30 -4.71 -9.02
C LEU A 194 14.48 -4.78 -10.54
N SER A 195 15.65 -4.50 -11.09
CA SER A 195 15.88 -4.60 -12.54
C SER A 195 15.74 -6.02 -13.07
N THR A 196 16.22 -7.01 -12.32
CA THR A 196 16.16 -8.44 -12.65
C THR A 196 15.63 -9.26 -11.47
N ILE A 197 14.91 -10.34 -11.79
CA ILE A 197 14.42 -11.35 -10.82
C ILE A 197 14.94 -12.69 -11.29
N ASP A 198 16.03 -13.15 -10.68
CA ASP A 198 16.60 -14.49 -10.87
C ASP A 198 15.94 -15.51 -9.91
N GLU A 199 16.33 -16.78 -10.00
CA GLU A 199 15.76 -17.84 -9.13
C GLU A 199 16.06 -17.62 -7.63
N GLU A 200 17.16 -16.96 -7.27
CA GLU A 200 17.45 -16.64 -5.87
C GLU A 200 16.43 -15.61 -5.33
N ILE A 201 16.20 -14.55 -6.10
CA ILE A 201 15.20 -13.52 -5.79
C ILE A 201 13.79 -14.12 -5.88
N ALA A 202 13.54 -15.08 -6.77
CA ALA A 202 12.24 -15.73 -6.93
C ALA A 202 11.77 -16.42 -5.65
N GLY A 203 12.65 -17.13 -4.93
CA GLY A 203 12.29 -17.77 -3.66
C GLY A 203 11.84 -16.77 -2.59
N MET A 204 12.54 -15.63 -2.50
CA MET A 204 12.19 -14.53 -1.62
C MET A 204 10.84 -13.90 -2.01
N VAL A 205 10.64 -13.59 -3.30
CA VAL A 205 9.37 -13.03 -3.80
C VAL A 205 8.22 -14.03 -3.60
N GLY A 206 8.46 -15.32 -3.82
CA GLY A 206 7.50 -16.39 -3.53
C GLY A 206 7.03 -16.41 -2.08
N SER A 207 7.95 -16.18 -1.15
CA SER A 207 7.63 -16.07 0.28
C SER A 207 6.79 -14.82 0.58
N ILE A 208 7.10 -13.67 -0.04
CA ILE A 208 6.29 -12.45 0.08
C ILE A 208 4.88 -12.67 -0.48
N LEU A 209 4.74 -13.32 -1.64
CA LEU A 209 3.44 -13.67 -2.23
C LEU A 209 2.64 -14.62 -1.31
N ALA A 210 3.29 -15.62 -0.71
CA ALA A 210 2.65 -16.55 0.21
C ALA A 210 2.19 -15.85 1.50
N LEU A 211 2.98 -14.93 2.04
CA LEU A 211 2.62 -14.09 3.19
C LEU A 211 1.45 -13.16 2.86
N GLY A 212 1.46 -12.53 1.68
CA GLY A 212 0.37 -11.69 1.19
C GLY A 212 -0.93 -12.47 1.06
N ARG A 213 -0.87 -13.69 0.50
CA ARG A 213 -2.03 -14.54 0.30
C ARG A 213 -2.75 -14.89 1.61
N ARG A 214 -2.01 -15.11 2.69
CA ARG A 214 -2.57 -15.42 4.02
C ARG A 214 -3.35 -14.26 4.63
N SER A 215 -3.14 -13.05 4.13
CA SER A 215 -3.66 -11.82 4.70
C SER A 215 -4.78 -11.20 3.86
N LEU A 216 -5.12 -11.76 2.70
CA LEU A 216 -6.11 -11.19 1.78
C LEU A 216 -7.48 -11.00 2.45
N SER A 217 -7.95 -12.01 3.20
CA SER A 217 -9.25 -11.98 3.85
C SER A 217 -9.39 -10.92 4.95
N THR A 218 -8.28 -10.37 5.45
CA THR A 218 -8.28 -9.32 6.49
C THR A 218 -7.97 -7.92 5.96
N MET A 219 -7.60 -7.78 4.69
CA MET A 219 -7.34 -6.50 4.05
C MET A 219 -8.63 -5.76 3.74
N GLU A 220 -8.57 -4.43 3.63
CA GLU A 220 -9.67 -3.62 3.10
C GLU A 220 -9.73 -3.73 1.57
N VAL A 221 -10.89 -3.45 0.97
CA VAL A 221 -11.10 -3.61 -0.48
C VAL A 221 -10.16 -2.70 -1.29
N GLY A 222 -9.98 -1.45 -0.87
CA GLY A 222 -9.02 -0.53 -1.49
C GLY A 222 -7.58 -1.05 -1.45
N VAL A 223 -7.18 -1.65 -0.33
CA VAL A 223 -5.85 -2.27 -0.16
C VAL A 223 -5.67 -3.49 -1.05
N LEU A 224 -6.71 -4.31 -1.23
CA LEU A 224 -6.69 -5.43 -2.16
C LEU A 224 -6.49 -4.95 -3.60
N GLY A 225 -7.19 -3.89 -4.01
CA GLY A 225 -7.01 -3.26 -5.32
C GLY A 225 -5.59 -2.75 -5.54
N GLN A 226 -5.01 -2.07 -4.54
CA GLN A 226 -3.61 -1.61 -4.60
C GLN A 226 -2.60 -2.77 -4.59
N THR A 227 -2.90 -3.86 -3.87
CA THR A 227 -2.07 -5.07 -3.84
C THR A 227 -2.06 -5.74 -5.21
N PHE A 228 -3.23 -5.83 -5.85
CA PHE A 228 -3.35 -6.29 -7.23
C PHE A 228 -2.53 -5.42 -8.17
N ALA A 229 -2.70 -4.09 -8.10
CA ALA A 229 -1.98 -3.15 -8.94
C ALA A 229 -0.46 -3.31 -8.79
N ALA A 230 0.06 -3.37 -7.56
CA ALA A 230 1.47 -3.54 -7.27
C ALA A 230 2.03 -4.87 -7.81
N ALA A 231 1.31 -5.98 -7.63
CA ALA A 231 1.73 -7.29 -8.11
C ALA A 231 1.61 -7.44 -9.63
N SER A 232 0.64 -6.78 -10.27
CA SER A 232 0.41 -6.83 -11.73
C SER A 232 1.59 -6.32 -12.53
N VAL A 233 2.38 -5.39 -11.98
CA VAL A 233 3.60 -4.87 -12.61
C VAL A 233 4.59 -5.99 -12.94
N LEU A 234 4.63 -7.04 -12.13
CA LEU A 234 5.53 -8.17 -12.37
C LEU A 234 5.12 -8.98 -13.61
N MET A 235 3.81 -9.08 -13.91
CA MET A 235 3.30 -9.78 -15.10
C MET A 235 3.65 -9.09 -16.42
N GLY A 236 4.07 -7.82 -16.37
CA GLY A 236 4.56 -7.07 -17.52
C GLY A 236 6.01 -7.37 -17.89
N ARG A 237 6.73 -8.18 -17.10
CA ARG A 237 8.15 -8.49 -17.35
C ARG A 237 8.30 -9.62 -18.36
N ASP A 238 9.27 -9.49 -19.25
CA ASP A 238 9.48 -10.43 -20.37
C ASP A 238 9.95 -11.80 -19.92
N SER A 239 10.79 -11.84 -18.87
CA SER A 239 11.30 -13.07 -18.28
C SER A 239 11.08 -13.08 -16.77
N LEU A 240 10.20 -13.96 -16.31
CA LEU A 240 10.07 -14.30 -14.90
C LEU A 240 10.44 -15.77 -14.68
N PRO A 241 11.12 -16.08 -13.57
CA PRO A 241 11.34 -17.45 -13.12
C PRO A 241 10.04 -18.27 -13.10
N GLN A 242 10.07 -19.51 -13.61
CA GLN A 242 8.89 -20.38 -13.66
C GLN A 242 8.38 -20.75 -12.26
N SER A 243 9.28 -20.73 -11.27
CA SER A 243 8.97 -20.93 -9.85
C SER A 243 8.02 -19.86 -9.27
N LEU A 244 7.96 -18.67 -9.89
CA LEU A 244 7.14 -17.56 -9.44
C LEU A 244 5.67 -17.69 -9.87
N LYS A 245 4.83 -18.03 -8.90
CA LYS A 245 3.38 -18.22 -9.08
C LYS A 245 2.60 -16.91 -8.94
N ILE A 246 3.04 -15.84 -9.61
CA ILE A 246 2.39 -14.50 -9.54
C ILE A 246 0.94 -14.56 -10.04
N GLY A 247 0.69 -15.30 -11.13
CA GLY A 247 -0.67 -15.48 -11.65
C GLY A 247 -1.64 -16.09 -10.64
N GLN A 248 -1.18 -17.05 -9.82
CA GLN A 248 -2.00 -17.65 -8.75
C GLN A 248 -2.26 -16.67 -7.61
N PHE A 249 -1.29 -15.81 -7.29
CA PHE A 249 -1.49 -14.75 -6.29
C PHE A 249 -2.50 -13.72 -6.78
N LEU A 250 -2.38 -13.24 -8.02
CA LEU A 250 -3.34 -12.30 -8.62
C LEU A 250 -4.75 -12.90 -8.71
N ALA A 251 -4.87 -14.19 -9.06
CA ALA A 251 -6.15 -14.89 -9.05
C ALA A 251 -6.78 -14.90 -7.64
N ALA A 252 -6.00 -15.20 -6.60
CA ALA A 252 -6.50 -15.17 -5.22
C ALA A 252 -6.94 -13.76 -4.78
N VAL A 253 -6.25 -12.70 -5.23
CA VAL A 253 -6.69 -11.32 -4.97
C VAL A 253 -8.00 -11.01 -5.72
N CYS A 254 -8.15 -11.46 -6.96
CA CYS A 254 -9.39 -11.32 -7.72
C CYS A 254 -10.56 -12.04 -7.06
N GLU A 255 -10.38 -13.29 -6.62
CA GLU A 255 -11.40 -14.09 -5.92
C GLU A 255 -11.89 -13.37 -4.65
N GLU A 256 -10.95 -12.82 -3.86
CA GLU A 256 -11.28 -12.06 -2.66
C GLU A 256 -12.01 -10.75 -2.98
N LEU A 257 -11.59 -10.04 -4.03
CA LEU A 257 -12.27 -8.82 -4.50
C LEU A 257 -13.69 -9.13 -5.00
N GLU A 258 -13.85 -10.17 -5.82
CA GLU A 258 -15.12 -10.64 -6.37
C GLU A 258 -16.12 -10.96 -5.24
N GLY A 259 -15.68 -11.75 -4.25
CA GLY A 259 -16.51 -12.12 -3.10
C GLY A 259 -17.04 -10.92 -2.32
N ARG A 260 -16.31 -9.80 -2.33
CA ARG A 260 -16.70 -8.56 -1.64
C ARG A 260 -17.51 -7.60 -2.51
N CYS A 261 -17.32 -7.63 -3.82
CA CYS A 261 -18.15 -6.87 -4.77
C CYS A 261 -19.60 -7.38 -4.78
N GLY A 262 -19.80 -8.68 -4.52
CA GLY A 262 -21.13 -9.31 -4.47
C GLY A 262 -21.93 -9.10 -3.18
N CYS A 263 -21.38 -8.44 -2.16
CA CYS A 263 -22.10 -8.17 -0.91
C CYS A 263 -23.00 -6.92 -1.02
N GLU A 264 -24.23 -6.99 -0.47
CA GLU A 264 -25.27 -5.96 -0.57
C GLU A 264 -24.88 -4.56 -0.06
N SER A 265 -23.80 -4.44 0.70
CA SER A 265 -23.25 -3.18 1.21
C SER A 265 -22.55 -2.30 0.14
N GLY A 266 -22.46 -2.77 -1.10
CA GLY A 266 -21.74 -2.09 -2.19
C GLY A 266 -20.22 -2.26 -2.11
N LEU A 267 -19.54 -2.01 -3.23
CA LEU A 267 -18.08 -1.90 -3.27
C LEU A 267 -17.68 -0.73 -2.35
N GLY A 268 -17.11 -1.02 -1.18
CA GLY A 268 -16.48 -0.02 -0.31
C GLY A 268 -15.19 0.58 -0.90
N MET A 269 -15.09 0.71 -2.22
CA MET A 269 -13.98 1.31 -2.94
C MET A 269 -14.35 2.72 -3.43
N ALA A 270 -13.42 3.66 -3.30
CA ALA A 270 -13.54 4.96 -3.90
C ALA A 270 -13.36 4.89 -5.42
N SER A 271 -13.89 5.87 -6.17
CA SER A 271 -13.84 5.81 -7.63
C SER A 271 -12.43 5.73 -8.21
N ALA A 272 -11.50 6.45 -7.58
CA ALA A 272 -10.09 6.42 -7.93
C ALA A 272 -9.47 5.02 -7.77
N GLU A 273 -9.91 4.24 -6.79
CA GLU A 273 -9.37 2.90 -6.53
C GLU A 273 -9.86 1.90 -7.56
N VAL A 274 -11.13 2.00 -7.98
CA VAL A 274 -11.67 1.15 -9.05
C VAL A 274 -10.99 1.47 -10.38
N MET A 275 -10.78 2.76 -10.68
CA MET A 275 -10.04 3.15 -11.88
C MET A 275 -8.60 2.64 -11.84
N GLY A 276 -7.90 2.79 -10.70
CA GLY A 276 -6.55 2.24 -10.52
C GLY A 276 -6.48 0.72 -10.74
N LEU A 277 -7.50 -0.02 -10.29
CA LEU A 277 -7.65 -1.45 -10.55
C LEU A 277 -7.86 -1.75 -12.04
N LEU A 278 -8.77 -1.04 -12.72
CA LEU A 278 -9.03 -1.21 -14.16
C LEU A 278 -7.80 -0.91 -15.01
N HIS A 279 -7.08 0.18 -14.71
CA HIS A 279 -5.79 0.50 -15.35
C HIS A 279 -4.77 -0.63 -15.18
N SER A 280 -4.76 -1.29 -14.02
CA SER A 280 -3.87 -2.41 -13.74
C SER A 280 -4.28 -3.68 -14.51
N ILE A 281 -5.59 -3.96 -14.60
CA ILE A 281 -6.13 -5.07 -15.39
C ILE A 281 -5.80 -4.88 -16.88
N GLY A 282 -5.94 -3.66 -17.41
CA GLY A 282 -5.61 -3.35 -18.80
C GLY A 282 -4.14 -3.63 -19.18
N LYS A 283 -3.22 -3.62 -18.21
CA LYS A 283 -1.79 -3.92 -18.44
C LYS A 283 -1.48 -5.41 -18.44
N LEU A 284 -2.42 -6.26 -18.05
CA LEU A 284 -2.20 -7.70 -18.02
C LEU A 284 -2.18 -8.30 -19.44
N ARG A 285 -1.43 -9.39 -19.60
CA ARG A 285 -1.50 -10.20 -20.83
C ARG A 285 -2.90 -10.83 -20.94
N LYS A 286 -3.37 -11.05 -22.18
CA LYS A 286 -4.72 -11.55 -22.49
C LYS A 286 -4.92 -12.94 -21.87
N GLY A 287 -6.12 -13.20 -21.33
CA GLY A 287 -6.48 -14.49 -20.71
C GLY A 287 -6.23 -14.57 -19.20
N SER A 288 -6.19 -13.43 -18.50
CA SER A 288 -6.05 -13.37 -17.05
C SER A 288 -7.35 -13.72 -16.32
N HIS A 289 -7.25 -14.25 -15.09
CA HIS A 289 -8.35 -14.66 -14.20
C HIS A 289 -9.17 -13.47 -13.65
N VAL A 290 -9.47 -12.47 -14.47
CA VAL A 290 -10.13 -11.20 -14.08
C VAL A 290 -11.57 -11.12 -14.58
N GLY A 291 -12.03 -12.09 -15.37
CA GLY A 291 -13.36 -12.06 -16.00
C GLY A 291 -14.49 -11.88 -15.00
N ASN A 292 -14.56 -12.73 -13.98
CA ASN A 292 -15.61 -12.63 -12.96
C ASN A 292 -15.55 -11.32 -12.16
N LEU A 293 -14.34 -10.85 -11.83
CA LEU A 293 -14.15 -9.54 -11.19
C LEU A 293 -14.68 -8.41 -12.07
N LEU A 294 -14.44 -8.45 -13.38
CA LEU A 294 -14.97 -7.46 -14.32
C LEU A 294 -16.50 -7.52 -14.47
N VAL A 295 -17.11 -8.71 -14.38
CA VAL A 295 -18.59 -8.84 -14.27
C VAL A 295 -19.05 -8.14 -12.99
N ALA A 296 -18.42 -8.43 -11.85
CA ALA A 296 -18.80 -7.86 -10.56
C ALA A 296 -18.64 -6.34 -10.51
N LEU A 297 -17.66 -5.78 -11.24
CA LEU A 297 -17.43 -4.33 -11.34
C LEU A 297 -18.39 -3.61 -12.30
N GLU A 298 -19.02 -4.32 -13.25
CA GLU A 298 -19.84 -3.72 -14.32
C GLU A 298 -20.90 -2.73 -13.79
N PRO A 299 -21.72 -3.06 -12.76
CA PRO A 299 -22.79 -2.17 -12.31
C PRO A 299 -22.26 -0.85 -11.74
N TRP A 300 -21.06 -0.88 -11.17
CA TRP A 300 -20.42 0.31 -10.60
C TRP A 300 -19.76 1.14 -11.69
N VAL A 301 -19.02 0.51 -12.60
CA VAL A 301 -18.40 1.19 -13.76
C VAL A 301 -19.49 1.88 -14.59
N GLY A 302 -20.60 1.19 -14.89
CA GLY A 302 -21.72 1.76 -15.64
C GLY A 302 -22.30 3.05 -15.01
N LYS A 303 -22.24 3.20 -13.69
CA LYS A 303 -22.70 4.42 -12.98
C LYS A 303 -21.74 5.59 -13.08
N ILE A 304 -20.45 5.36 -13.32
CA ILE A 304 -19.44 6.43 -13.32
C ILE A 304 -18.94 6.79 -14.71
N LEU A 305 -19.27 6.00 -15.75
CA LEU A 305 -18.79 6.22 -17.13
C LEU A 305 -18.98 7.67 -17.60
N PHE A 306 -20.10 8.30 -17.29
CA PHE A 306 -20.41 9.65 -17.75
C PHE A 306 -19.52 10.75 -17.14
N SER A 307 -18.86 10.47 -16.01
CA SER A 307 -17.97 11.40 -15.33
C SER A 307 -16.48 11.15 -15.62
N LEU A 308 -16.17 10.14 -16.44
CA LEU A 308 -14.80 9.79 -16.78
C LEU A 308 -14.25 10.66 -17.90
N ASP A 309 -12.96 10.96 -17.81
CA ASP A 309 -12.21 11.62 -18.87
C ASP A 309 -11.76 10.62 -19.96
N LEU A 310 -11.11 11.14 -21.01
CA LEU A 310 -10.68 10.32 -22.14
C LEU A 310 -9.73 9.18 -21.72
N PRO A 311 -8.63 9.41 -20.97
CA PRO A 311 -7.75 8.34 -20.51
C PRO A 311 -8.48 7.24 -19.74
N ASP A 312 -9.39 7.60 -18.85
CA ASP A 312 -10.11 6.65 -18.01
C ASP A 312 -11.16 5.84 -18.80
N LEU A 313 -11.90 6.48 -19.71
CA LEU A 313 -12.81 5.79 -20.63
C LEU A 313 -12.08 4.75 -21.50
N VAL A 314 -10.91 5.11 -22.02
CA VAL A 314 -10.08 4.20 -22.82
C VAL A 314 -9.53 3.07 -21.95
N ALA A 315 -9.12 3.35 -20.71
CA ALA A 315 -8.64 2.33 -19.79
C ALA A 315 -9.73 1.31 -19.43
N VAL A 316 -10.97 1.76 -19.23
CA VAL A 316 -12.13 0.87 -19.01
C VAL A 316 -12.35 -0.05 -20.22
N ALA A 317 -12.41 0.51 -21.43
CA ALA A 317 -12.55 -0.28 -22.66
C ALA A 317 -11.40 -1.30 -22.81
N HIS A 318 -10.18 -0.90 -22.48
CA HIS A 318 -9.02 -1.77 -22.55
C HIS A 318 -9.06 -2.90 -21.52
N ALA A 319 -9.45 -2.60 -20.28
CA ALA A 319 -9.54 -3.60 -19.21
C ALA A 319 -10.53 -4.73 -19.55
N TYR A 320 -11.73 -4.37 -20.02
CA TYR A 320 -12.78 -5.36 -20.33
C TYR A 320 -12.47 -6.22 -21.57
N THR A 321 -11.71 -5.68 -22.52
CA THR A 321 -11.29 -6.44 -23.70
C THR A 321 -10.09 -7.34 -23.39
N ARG A 322 -9.20 -6.91 -22.50
CA ARG A 322 -8.08 -7.71 -21.97
C ARG A 322 -8.54 -8.88 -21.09
N GLY A 323 -9.63 -8.69 -20.34
CA GLY A 323 -10.26 -9.71 -19.51
C GLY A 323 -10.88 -10.89 -20.28
N GLY A 324 -10.94 -10.82 -21.62
CA GLY A 324 -11.31 -11.95 -22.48
C GLY A 324 -12.81 -12.14 -22.67
N GLN A 325 -13.47 -11.16 -23.32
CA GLN A 325 -14.92 -11.18 -23.63
C GLN A 325 -15.76 -11.69 -22.46
N VAL A 326 -15.80 -10.85 -21.43
CA VAL A 326 -16.45 -11.08 -20.14
C VAL A 326 -17.98 -11.18 -20.29
N GLY A 327 -18.60 -12.06 -19.49
CA GLY A 327 -20.04 -12.35 -19.47
C GLY A 327 -20.45 -13.44 -20.46
N GLU A 328 -21.69 -13.95 -20.34
CA GLU A 328 -22.23 -14.96 -21.26
C GLU A 328 -22.17 -14.45 -22.71
N GLY A 329 -21.42 -15.16 -23.57
CA GLY A 329 -21.17 -14.77 -24.95
C GLY A 329 -20.46 -13.42 -25.14
N GLY A 330 -19.78 -12.89 -24.12
CA GLY A 330 -19.12 -11.58 -24.17
C GLY A 330 -20.05 -10.37 -24.01
N LYS A 331 -21.31 -10.59 -23.63
CA LYS A 331 -22.35 -9.55 -23.56
C LYS A 331 -21.97 -8.35 -22.69
N VAL A 332 -21.35 -8.57 -21.53
CA VAL A 332 -20.91 -7.48 -20.63
C VAL A 332 -19.87 -6.62 -21.32
N THR A 333 -18.88 -7.24 -21.97
CA THR A 333 -17.84 -6.50 -22.71
C THR A 333 -18.44 -5.67 -23.82
N ILE A 334 -19.36 -6.23 -24.61
CA ILE A 334 -20.01 -5.52 -25.72
C ILE A 334 -20.83 -4.34 -25.19
N ASN A 335 -21.65 -4.54 -24.17
CA ASN A 335 -22.48 -3.49 -23.57
C ASN A 335 -21.61 -2.34 -23.05
N LEU A 336 -20.54 -2.66 -22.35
CA LEU A 336 -19.65 -1.67 -21.77
C LEU A 336 -18.85 -0.91 -22.84
N LEU A 337 -18.40 -1.60 -23.89
CA LEU A 337 -17.77 -0.93 -25.04
C LEU A 337 -18.75 0.03 -25.71
N CYS A 338 -19.99 -0.38 -25.96
CA CYS A 338 -21.02 0.50 -26.50
C CYS A 338 -21.28 1.72 -25.59
N ALA A 339 -21.29 1.53 -24.28
CA ALA A 339 -21.47 2.63 -23.31
C ALA A 339 -20.26 3.58 -23.33
N CYS A 340 -19.03 3.07 -23.30
CA CYS A 340 -17.82 3.87 -23.45
C CYS A 340 -17.83 4.66 -24.76
N ALA A 341 -18.28 4.02 -25.85
CA ALA A 341 -18.34 4.65 -27.16
C ALA A 341 -19.24 5.89 -27.14
N ARG A 342 -20.40 5.83 -26.49
CA ARG A 342 -21.32 6.98 -26.35
C ARG A 342 -20.69 8.15 -25.61
N GLU A 343 -19.92 7.88 -24.56
CA GLU A 343 -19.25 8.93 -23.79
C GLU A 343 -18.05 9.51 -24.57
N LEU A 344 -17.27 8.66 -25.24
CA LEU A 344 -16.19 9.09 -26.12
C LEU A 344 -16.68 10.00 -27.27
N ARG A 345 -17.94 9.84 -27.74
CA ARG A 345 -18.54 10.75 -28.75
C ARG A 345 -18.64 12.20 -28.27
N ARG A 346 -18.65 12.45 -26.96
CA ARG A 346 -18.75 13.80 -26.41
C ARG A 346 -17.40 14.52 -26.38
N ILE A 347 -16.30 13.78 -26.55
CA ILE A 347 -14.94 14.31 -26.48
C ILE A 347 -14.44 14.60 -27.90
N PRO A 348 -14.04 15.84 -28.22
CA PRO A 348 -13.51 16.19 -29.54
C PRO A 348 -12.24 15.38 -29.87
N VAL A 349 -12.12 14.91 -31.12
CA VAL A 349 -11.02 14.04 -31.57
C VAL A 349 -9.67 14.75 -31.49
N GLU A 350 -9.66 16.08 -31.60
CA GLU A 350 -8.47 16.93 -31.51
C GLU A 350 -7.77 16.85 -30.15
N VAL A 351 -8.49 16.43 -29.11
CA VAL A 351 -7.96 16.26 -27.75
C VAL A 351 -7.35 14.86 -27.55
N TRP A 352 -7.50 13.95 -28.53
CA TRP A 352 -7.03 12.57 -28.38
C TRP A 352 -5.54 12.49 -28.63
N ASP A 353 -4.79 12.11 -27.60
CA ASP A 353 -3.40 11.74 -27.78
C ASP A 353 -3.26 10.40 -28.53
N ALA A 354 -2.10 10.19 -29.16
CA ALA A 354 -1.82 8.99 -29.96
C ALA A 354 -1.93 7.69 -29.16
N LYS A 355 -1.66 7.73 -27.85
CA LYS A 355 -1.72 6.56 -26.97
C LYS A 355 -3.17 6.16 -26.71
N CYS A 356 -4.04 7.13 -26.39
CA CYS A 356 -5.46 6.94 -26.19
C CYS A 356 -6.12 6.41 -27.47
N LEU A 357 -5.79 6.98 -28.62
CA LEU A 357 -6.28 6.50 -29.91
C LEU A 357 -5.87 5.03 -30.17
N THR A 358 -4.59 4.71 -30.00
CA THR A 358 -4.07 3.35 -30.21
C THR A 358 -4.72 2.33 -29.28
N LEU A 359 -4.85 2.66 -27.99
CA LEU A 359 -5.49 1.79 -27.01
C LEU A 359 -6.98 1.63 -27.28
N CYS A 360 -7.67 2.71 -27.67
CA CYS A 360 -9.09 2.67 -28.02
C CYS A 360 -9.32 1.75 -29.22
N VAL A 361 -8.65 2.00 -30.35
CA VAL A 361 -8.77 1.19 -31.58
C VAL A 361 -8.48 -0.28 -31.30
N ASN A 362 -7.39 -0.58 -30.59
CA ASN A 362 -7.05 -1.95 -30.20
C ASN A 362 -8.15 -2.60 -29.36
N SER A 363 -8.74 -1.87 -28.43
CA SER A 363 -9.80 -2.40 -27.55
C SER A 363 -11.05 -2.78 -28.36
N TYR A 364 -11.52 -1.91 -29.25
CA TYR A 364 -12.69 -2.20 -30.09
C TYR A 364 -12.43 -3.33 -31.10
N ALA A 365 -11.24 -3.36 -31.70
CA ALA A 365 -10.82 -4.46 -32.57
C ALA A 365 -10.77 -5.80 -31.81
N MET A 366 -10.20 -5.82 -30.60
CA MET A 366 -10.17 -7.01 -29.74
C MET A 366 -11.57 -7.44 -29.28
N GLY A 367 -12.43 -6.47 -28.98
CA GLY A 367 -13.82 -6.70 -28.58
C GLY A 367 -14.72 -7.14 -29.74
N ARG A 368 -14.26 -6.99 -30.99
CA ARG A 368 -15.03 -7.20 -32.23
C ARG A 368 -16.30 -6.35 -32.27
N VAL A 369 -16.21 -5.12 -31.75
CA VAL A 369 -17.31 -4.15 -31.76
C VAL A 369 -16.99 -3.08 -32.79
N ALA A 370 -17.75 -3.05 -33.89
CA ALA A 370 -17.69 -1.96 -34.85
C ALA A 370 -18.48 -0.76 -34.31
N HIS A 371 -17.90 0.43 -34.38
CA HIS A 371 -18.57 1.65 -33.95
C HIS A 371 -18.23 2.80 -34.90
N GLU A 372 -19.25 3.41 -35.50
CA GLU A 372 -19.20 4.33 -36.66
C GLU A 372 -18.33 5.58 -36.53
N ARG A 373 -17.85 5.91 -35.32
CA ARG A 373 -16.95 7.06 -35.07
C ARG A 373 -15.49 6.66 -34.82
N LEU A 374 -15.21 5.35 -34.71
CA LEU A 374 -13.87 4.79 -34.60
C LEU A 374 -13.41 4.14 -35.91
N LEU A 375 -14.33 4.01 -36.87
CA LEU A 375 -14.12 3.74 -38.30
C LEU A 375 -14.20 5.08 -39.04
#